data_AF-B8MJD6-F1
#
_entry.id   AF-B8MJD6-F1
#
_cell.length_a   1.000
_cell.length_b   1.000
_cell.length_c   1.000
_cell.angle_alpha   90.00
_cell.angle_beta   90.00
_cell.angle_gamma   90.00
#
_symmetry.space_group_name_H-M   'P 1'
#
loop_
_entity.id
_entity.type
_entity.pdbx_description
1 polymer ?
#
loop_
_entity_poly.entity_id
_entity_poly.type
_entity_poly.pdbx_seq_one_letter_code
_entity_poly.pdbx_strand_id
1 'polypeptide(L)'
;MGHQTQDQIDHILDRVHSLDDLSAEDIMELRCLSEQSIIMDKFKVSPAQYYDWLDKISDGIRGVEYDAQNACIILKGGPGWMREAATGILYELLLPLRDRMSAATGSLYFLTGSKNCLLTGKSCRSSKQADASLMNFKAKWPVVVLEVGISETTTKLYDDAKRWLKGSNR
;
A
#
# COMPACT_ATOMS: atom_id res chain seq x y z
N MET A 1 1.09 -23.99 -11.57
CA MET A 1 1.00 -22.56 -11.97
C MET A 1 1.98 -21.65 -11.22
N GLY A 2 2.39 -21.94 -9.97
CA GLY A 2 3.31 -21.06 -9.21
C GLY A 2 4.73 -20.89 -9.75
N HIS A 3 5.32 -21.90 -10.41
CA HIS A 3 6.69 -21.80 -10.94
C HIS A 3 6.81 -20.76 -12.07
N GLN A 4 5.87 -20.77 -13.03
CA GLN A 4 5.90 -19.87 -14.18
C GLN A 4 5.70 -18.40 -13.80
N THR A 5 4.89 -18.13 -12.76
CA THR A 5 4.70 -16.77 -12.23
C THR A 5 5.97 -16.25 -11.53
N GLN A 6 6.64 -17.09 -10.74
CA GLN A 6 7.87 -16.70 -10.07
C GLN A 6 8.99 -16.42 -11.09
N ASP A 7 9.12 -17.26 -12.13
CA ASP A 7 10.11 -17.06 -13.19
C ASP A 7 9.91 -15.72 -13.93
N GLN A 8 8.66 -15.30 -14.14
CA GLN A 8 8.34 -14.00 -14.75
C GLN A 8 8.68 -12.82 -13.84
N ILE A 9 8.36 -12.93 -12.54
CA ILE A 9 8.73 -11.93 -11.53
C ILE A 9 10.25 -11.79 -11.50
N ASP A 10 10.97 -12.90 -11.44
CA ASP A 10 12.44 -12.91 -11.37
C ASP A 10 13.05 -12.28 -12.63
N HIS A 11 12.51 -12.60 -13.82
CA HIS A 11 12.96 -12.00 -15.07
C HIS A 11 12.78 -10.47 -15.11
N ILE A 12 11.66 -9.95 -14.60
CA ILE A 12 11.45 -8.50 -14.48
C ILE A 12 12.42 -7.91 -13.46
N LEU A 13 12.63 -8.57 -12.33
CA LEU A 13 13.51 -8.08 -11.27
C LEU A 13 15.01 -8.18 -11.63
N ASP A 14 15.40 -9.01 -12.60
CA ASP A 14 16.80 -9.16 -13.02
C ASP A 14 17.35 -7.95 -13.75
N ARG A 15 16.50 -7.19 -14.45
CA ARG A 15 16.87 -5.90 -15.06
C ARG A 15 16.87 -4.72 -14.08
N VAL A 16 16.35 -4.90 -12.86
CA VAL A 16 16.26 -3.84 -11.84
C VAL A 16 17.47 -3.91 -10.92
N HIS A 17 18.43 -3.00 -11.08
CA HIS A 17 19.64 -2.92 -10.26
C HIS A 17 19.57 -1.83 -9.19
N SER A 18 18.67 -0.87 -9.37
CA SER A 18 18.41 0.26 -8.49
C SER A 18 16.94 0.64 -8.53
N LEU A 19 16.53 1.54 -7.62
CA LEU A 19 15.15 2.03 -7.59
C LEU A 19 14.79 2.80 -8.88
N ASP A 20 15.74 3.55 -9.43
CA ASP A 20 15.53 4.35 -10.64
C ASP A 20 15.31 3.48 -11.90
N ASP A 21 15.68 2.19 -11.87
CA ASP A 21 15.42 1.24 -12.96
C ASP A 21 13.98 0.73 -12.97
N LEU A 22 13.20 0.97 -11.90
CA LEU A 22 11.84 0.49 -11.76
C LEU A 22 10.84 1.51 -12.32
N SER A 23 10.26 1.19 -13.48
CA SER A 23 9.26 2.02 -14.16
C SER A 23 7.83 1.78 -13.64
N ALA A 24 6.90 2.64 -14.07
CA ALA A 24 5.48 2.50 -13.76
C ALA A 24 4.90 1.19 -14.31
N GLU A 25 5.30 0.85 -15.54
CA GLU A 25 4.90 -0.35 -16.25
C GLU A 25 5.40 -1.60 -15.53
N ASP A 26 6.65 -1.60 -15.04
CA ASP A 26 7.20 -2.73 -14.29
C ASP A 26 6.43 -2.97 -12.99
N ILE A 27 6.05 -1.89 -12.28
CA ILE A 27 5.22 -1.99 -11.07
C ILE A 27 3.86 -2.58 -11.42
N MET A 28 3.22 -2.10 -12.49
CA MET A 28 1.93 -2.62 -12.91
C MET A 28 2.02 -4.11 -13.27
N GLU A 29 3.04 -4.50 -14.04
CA GLU A 29 3.26 -5.89 -14.46
C GLU A 29 3.51 -6.80 -13.25
N LEU A 30 4.45 -6.44 -12.38
CA LEU A 30 4.76 -7.20 -11.15
C LEU A 30 3.52 -7.39 -10.27
N ARG A 31 2.68 -6.37 -10.16
CA ARG A 31 1.43 -6.45 -9.40
C ARG A 31 0.39 -7.32 -10.08
N CYS A 32 0.28 -7.29 -11.41
CA CYS A 32 -0.61 -8.19 -12.15
C CYS A 32 -0.20 -9.67 -12.03
N LEU A 33 1.09 -9.94 -11.89
CA LEU A 33 1.61 -11.30 -11.77
C LEU A 33 1.34 -11.92 -10.39
N SER A 34 1.18 -11.12 -9.33
CA SER A 34 1.04 -11.63 -7.96
C SER A 34 -0.10 -10.96 -7.19
N GLU A 35 -1.00 -11.77 -6.62
CA GLU A 35 -1.97 -11.32 -5.61
C GLU A 35 -1.29 -11.07 -4.24
N GLN A 36 -0.13 -11.67 -4.00
CA GLN A 36 0.67 -11.44 -2.81
C GLN A 36 1.58 -10.23 -2.97
N SER A 37 1.97 -9.62 -1.85
CA SER A 37 2.92 -8.52 -1.88
C SER A 37 4.32 -9.00 -2.25
N ILE A 38 4.99 -8.27 -3.14
CA ILE A 38 6.38 -8.53 -3.54
C ILE A 38 7.28 -7.59 -2.75
N ILE A 39 8.26 -8.14 -2.04
CA ILE A 39 9.25 -7.37 -1.27
C ILE A 39 10.50 -7.26 -2.14
N MET A 40 10.91 -6.04 -2.47
CA MET A 40 12.14 -5.80 -3.23
C MET A 40 13.26 -5.38 -2.29
N ASP A 41 14.06 -6.34 -1.86
CA ASP A 41 15.19 -6.14 -0.96
C ASP A 41 16.57 -6.37 -1.61
N LYS A 42 16.61 -6.53 -2.95
CA LYS A 42 17.85 -6.70 -3.76
C LYS A 42 18.83 -5.54 -3.57
N PHE A 43 18.32 -4.33 -3.33
CA PHE A 43 19.10 -3.14 -3.02
C PHE A 43 18.46 -2.37 -1.86
N LYS A 44 19.27 -1.59 -1.15
CA LYS A 44 18.78 -0.75 -0.05
C LYS A 44 18.30 0.59 -0.58
N VAL A 45 17.13 1.00 -0.12
CA VAL A 45 16.48 2.26 -0.50
C VAL A 45 16.41 3.16 0.73
N SER A 46 17.00 4.35 0.63
CA SER A 46 16.83 5.38 1.65
C SER A 46 15.45 6.06 1.52
N PRO A 47 14.93 6.70 2.58
CA PRO A 47 13.65 7.40 2.50
C PRO A 47 13.65 8.51 1.42
N ALA A 48 14.76 9.24 1.28
CA ALA A 48 14.89 10.29 0.28
C ALA A 48 14.78 9.72 -1.14
N GLN A 49 15.53 8.66 -1.44
CA GLN A 49 15.44 7.97 -2.73
C GLN A 49 14.03 7.48 -3.04
N TYR A 50 13.33 6.93 -2.05
CA TYR A 50 11.95 6.48 -2.23
C TYR A 50 11.01 7.63 -2.61
N TYR A 51 11.07 8.77 -1.92
CA TYR A 51 10.20 9.92 -2.23
C TYR A 51 10.59 10.58 -3.55
N ASP A 52 11.88 10.76 -3.82
CA ASP A 52 12.37 11.32 -5.09
C ASP A 52 11.95 10.45 -6.28
N TRP A 53 11.96 9.12 -6.10
CA TRP A 53 11.50 8.19 -7.12
C TRP A 53 9.98 8.18 -7.27
N LEU A 54 9.24 8.20 -6.15
CA LEU A 54 7.77 8.23 -6.17
C LEU A 54 7.25 9.47 -6.91
N ASP A 55 7.90 10.62 -6.73
CA ASP A 55 7.57 11.86 -7.43
C ASP A 55 7.84 11.78 -8.95
N LYS A 56 8.78 10.93 -9.40
CA LYS A 56 9.12 10.76 -10.83
C LYS A 56 8.16 9.83 -11.57
N ILE A 57 7.71 8.76 -10.93
CA ILE A 57 6.97 7.65 -11.59
C ILE A 57 5.47 7.90 -11.78
N SER A 58 5.00 9.13 -11.56
CA SER A 58 3.61 9.61 -11.73
C SER A 58 2.63 9.30 -10.57
N ASP A 59 1.74 10.27 -10.30
CA ASP A 59 0.67 10.24 -9.29
C ASP A 59 -0.34 9.07 -9.44
N GLY A 60 -0.29 8.35 -10.57
CA GLY A 60 -1.20 7.25 -10.87
C GLY A 60 -0.84 5.93 -10.19
N ILE A 61 0.41 5.78 -9.71
CA ILE A 61 0.87 4.50 -9.19
C ILE A 61 0.31 4.24 -7.79
N ARG A 62 -0.35 3.09 -7.67
CA ARG A 62 -0.88 2.56 -6.41
C ARG A 62 -0.18 1.27 -6.04
N GLY A 63 -0.35 0.87 -4.79
CA GLY A 63 0.17 -0.37 -4.25
C GLY A 63 1.68 -0.37 -4.06
N VAL A 64 2.29 0.77 -3.75
CA VAL A 64 3.72 0.83 -3.43
C VAL A 64 3.91 1.40 -2.04
N GLU A 65 4.58 0.63 -1.19
CA GLU A 65 4.89 0.98 0.20
C GLU A 65 6.40 0.99 0.42
N TYR A 66 6.83 1.68 1.47
CA TYR A 66 8.22 1.73 1.89
C TYR A 66 8.36 1.23 3.33
N ASP A 67 9.27 0.29 3.55
CA ASP A 67 9.67 -0.20 4.86
C ASP A 67 11.03 0.40 5.22
N ALA A 68 11.01 1.42 6.07
CA ALA A 68 12.21 2.12 6.51
C ALA A 68 13.10 1.27 7.42
N GLN A 69 12.53 0.29 8.12
CA GLN A 69 13.28 -0.57 9.04
C GLN A 69 14.15 -1.56 8.26
N ASN A 70 13.63 -2.04 7.13
CA ASN A 70 14.34 -2.96 6.24
C ASN A 70 15.02 -2.25 5.05
N ALA A 71 14.77 -0.95 4.89
CA ALA A 71 15.22 -0.10 3.79
C ALA A 71 14.90 -0.72 2.42
N CYS A 72 13.64 -1.10 2.22
CA CYS A 72 13.15 -1.74 1.01
C CYS A 72 11.77 -1.22 0.58
N ILE A 73 11.40 -1.46 -0.67
CA ILE A 73 10.05 -1.19 -1.17
C ILE A 73 9.22 -2.47 -1.15
N ILE A 74 7.92 -2.31 -0.97
CA ILE A 74 6.93 -3.39 -0.98
C ILE A 74 5.88 -3.04 -2.01
N LEU A 75 5.72 -3.90 -3.02
CA LEU A 75 4.65 -3.79 -4.00
C LEU A 75 3.47 -4.61 -3.46
N LYS A 76 2.36 -3.95 -3.13
CA LYS A 76 1.09 -4.63 -2.81
C LYS A 76 0.67 -5.42 -4.04
N GLY A 77 0.28 -6.67 -3.85
CA GLY A 77 -0.24 -7.51 -4.92
C GLY A 77 -1.37 -6.80 -5.69
N GLY A 78 -1.53 -7.19 -6.95
CA GLY A 78 -2.55 -6.65 -7.84
C GLY A 78 -3.93 -6.73 -7.19
N PRO A 79 -4.81 -5.75 -7.46
CA PRO A 79 -6.16 -5.82 -6.95
C PRO A 79 -6.88 -6.96 -7.69
N GLY A 80 -6.88 -8.15 -7.10
CA GLY A 80 -7.75 -9.22 -7.57
C GLY A 80 -9.22 -8.78 -7.48
N TRP A 81 -10.09 -9.35 -8.32
CA TRP A 81 -11.51 -8.99 -8.40
C TRP A 81 -12.20 -8.93 -7.03
N MET A 82 -11.80 -9.80 -6.09
CA MET A 82 -12.35 -9.85 -4.75
C MET A 82 -11.94 -8.64 -3.91
N ARG A 83 -10.69 -8.16 -4.04
CA ARG A 83 -10.22 -6.94 -3.37
C ARG A 83 -10.92 -5.71 -3.94
N GLU A 84 -11.07 -5.63 -5.26
CA GLU A 84 -11.81 -4.54 -5.90
C GLU A 84 -13.26 -4.49 -5.42
N ALA A 85 -13.97 -5.62 -5.45
CA ALA A 85 -15.35 -5.70 -4.96
C ALA A 85 -15.46 -5.30 -3.48
N ALA A 86 -14.58 -5.80 -2.62
CA ALA A 86 -14.57 -5.47 -1.20
C ALA A 86 -14.28 -3.98 -0.96
N THR A 87 -13.29 -3.40 -1.65
CA THR A 87 -12.98 -1.97 -1.54
C THR A 87 -14.12 -1.08 -2.03
N GLY A 88 -14.83 -1.47 -3.09
CA GLY A 88 -16.03 -0.78 -3.57
C GLY A 88 -17.13 -0.73 -2.51
N ILE A 89 -17.43 -1.86 -1.87
CA ILE A 89 -18.42 -1.93 -0.78
C ILE A 89 -17.99 -1.07 0.43
N LEU A 90 -16.70 -1.12 0.79
CA LEU A 90 -16.17 -0.29 1.88
C LEU A 90 -16.23 1.19 1.56
N TYR A 91 -16.07 1.58 0.30
CA TYR A 91 -16.21 2.96 -0.13
C TYR A 91 -17.64 3.46 0.07
N GLU A 92 -18.65 2.66 -0.29
CA GLU A 92 -20.06 2.95 -0.04
C GLU A 92 -20.36 3.07 1.46
N LEU A 93 -19.69 2.29 2.31
CA LEU A 93 -19.80 2.40 3.77
C LEU A 93 -19.17 3.70 4.32
N LEU A 94 -18.08 4.17 3.73
CA LEU A 94 -17.38 5.36 4.22
C LEU A 94 -18.14 6.66 3.94
N LEU A 95 -19.00 6.70 2.90
CA LEU A 95 -19.83 7.87 2.59
C LEU A 95 -20.77 8.28 3.74
N PRO A 96 -21.65 7.40 4.27
CA PRO A 96 -22.49 7.77 5.41
C PRO A 96 -21.67 8.02 6.69
N LEU A 97 -20.51 7.37 6.85
CA LEU A 97 -19.61 7.64 7.98
C LEU A 97 -19.06 9.08 7.92
N ARG A 98 -18.60 9.52 6.74
CA ARG A 98 -18.16 10.90 6.47
C ARG A 98 -19.23 11.90 6.88
N ASP A 99 -20.47 11.68 6.45
CA ASP A 99 -21.58 12.62 6.67
C ASP A 99 -21.95 12.68 8.15
N ARG A 100 -22.01 11.54 8.83
CA ARG A 100 -22.27 11.47 10.27
C ARG A 100 -21.16 12.12 11.09
N MET A 101 -19.89 11.87 10.77
CA MET A 101 -18.77 12.51 11.46
C MET A 101 -18.78 14.02 11.26
N SER A 102 -19.13 14.48 10.05
CA SER A 102 -19.23 15.91 9.77
C SER A 102 -20.35 16.57 10.57
N ALA A 103 -21.54 15.95 10.60
CA ALA A 103 -22.67 16.43 11.38
C ALA A 103 -22.39 16.44 12.89
N ALA A 104 -21.75 15.38 13.41
CA ALA A 104 -21.50 15.24 14.85
C ALA A 104 -20.42 16.20 15.38
N THR A 105 -19.48 16.62 14.54
CA THR A 105 -18.32 17.45 14.96
C THR A 105 -18.37 18.88 14.45
N GLY A 106 -19.28 19.19 13.52
CA GLY A 106 -19.31 20.47 12.80
C GLY A 106 -18.10 20.71 11.89
N SER A 107 -17.27 19.70 11.65
CA SER A 107 -16.09 19.79 10.78
C SER A 107 -16.33 19.10 9.44
N LEU A 108 -15.66 19.53 8.37
CA LEU A 108 -15.73 18.85 7.08
C LEU A 108 -14.85 17.59 7.08
N TYR A 109 -15.44 16.46 6.72
CA TYR A 109 -14.72 15.23 6.41
C TYR A 109 -14.84 14.89 4.92
N PHE A 110 -13.83 14.26 4.36
CA PHE A 110 -13.86 13.77 2.98
C PHE A 110 -13.09 12.46 2.82
N LEU A 111 -13.47 11.70 1.80
CA LEU A 111 -12.80 10.47 1.41
C LEU A 111 -11.55 10.83 0.62
N THR A 112 -10.41 10.27 1.02
CA THR A 112 -9.14 10.42 0.30
C THR A 112 -8.85 9.24 -0.62
N GLY A 113 -9.68 8.19 -0.57
CA GLY A 113 -9.41 6.94 -1.27
C GLY A 113 -8.11 6.32 -0.77
N SER A 114 -7.32 5.79 -1.70
CA SER A 114 -5.99 5.26 -1.39
C SER A 114 -5.00 6.39 -1.16
N LYS A 115 -4.32 6.38 -0.01
CA LYS A 115 -3.42 7.45 0.41
C LYS A 115 -2.19 6.90 1.12
N ASN A 116 -1.03 7.45 0.78
CA ASN A 116 0.22 7.18 1.49
C ASN A 116 0.17 7.81 2.89
N CYS A 117 0.47 6.98 3.89
CA CYS A 117 0.45 7.29 5.30
C CYS A 117 1.85 7.05 5.86
N LEU A 118 2.51 8.13 6.28
CA LEU A 118 3.79 8.04 6.97
C LEU A 118 3.56 7.55 8.41
N LEU A 119 4.19 6.44 8.76
CA LEU A 119 4.11 5.88 10.09
C LEU A 119 5.00 6.65 11.08
N THR A 120 4.62 6.61 12.35
CA THR A 120 5.34 7.23 13.47
C THR A 120 5.71 6.18 14.52
N GLY A 121 6.47 6.55 15.55
CA GLY A 121 6.85 5.64 16.63
C GLY A 121 7.87 4.58 16.19
N LYS A 122 7.63 3.30 16.49
CA LYS A 122 8.58 2.20 16.21
C LYS A 122 8.80 1.95 14.72
N SER A 123 7.80 2.24 13.89
CA SER A 123 7.87 2.07 12.44
C SER A 123 8.06 3.43 11.73
N CYS A 124 8.68 4.40 12.42
CA CYS A 124 8.89 5.75 11.90
C CYS A 124 9.56 5.73 10.53
N ARG A 125 9.13 6.66 9.66
CA ARG A 125 9.62 6.84 8.27
C ARG A 125 9.16 5.79 7.26
N SER A 126 8.46 4.74 7.67
CA SER A 126 7.82 3.81 6.74
C SER A 126 6.58 4.47 6.12
N SER A 127 6.34 4.21 4.84
CA SER A 127 5.17 4.71 4.09
C SER A 127 4.25 3.53 3.81
N LYS A 128 2.99 3.61 4.26
CA LYS A 128 1.94 2.60 4.01
C LYS A 128 0.85 3.17 3.14
N GLN A 129 0.26 2.38 2.26
CA GLN A 129 -0.82 2.85 1.41
C GLN A 129 -2.10 2.11 1.75
N ALA A 130 -3.01 2.80 2.44
CA ALA A 130 -4.33 2.27 2.77
C ALA A 130 -5.16 2.08 1.49
N ASP A 131 -6.03 1.08 1.48
CA ASP A 131 -6.98 0.87 0.38
C ASP A 131 -8.05 1.98 0.34
N ALA A 132 -8.52 2.42 1.51
CA ALA A 132 -9.42 3.56 1.64
C ALA A 132 -9.13 4.36 2.91
N SER A 133 -9.46 5.65 2.89
CA SER A 133 -9.24 6.53 4.04
C SER A 133 -10.22 7.70 4.08
N LEU A 134 -10.47 8.19 5.30
CA LEU A 134 -11.30 9.35 5.61
C LEU A 134 -10.45 10.37 6.37
N MET A 135 -10.57 11.64 6.01
CA MET A 135 -9.76 12.71 6.57
C MET A 135 -10.63 13.90 6.97
N ASN A 136 -10.33 14.50 8.13
CA ASN A 136 -10.87 15.81 8.49
C ASN A 136 -10.10 16.88 7.69
N PHE A 137 -10.80 17.90 7.19
CA PHE A 137 -10.22 18.94 6.35
C PHE A 137 -9.03 19.69 6.96
N LYS A 138 -8.98 19.81 8.29
CA LYS A 138 -7.87 20.48 8.98
C LYS A 138 -6.81 19.51 9.51
N ALA A 139 -7.03 18.20 9.39
CA ALA A 139 -6.08 17.22 9.89
C ALA A 139 -4.89 17.07 8.93
N LYS A 140 -3.75 16.66 9.47
CA LYS A 140 -2.58 16.24 8.68
C LYS A 140 -2.65 14.76 8.28
N TRP A 141 -3.35 13.97 9.09
CA TRP A 141 -3.42 12.51 8.98
C TRP A 141 -4.87 12.05 8.78
N PRO A 142 -5.09 10.91 8.12
CA PRO A 142 -6.42 10.31 8.07
C PRO A 142 -6.90 9.97 9.50
N VAL A 143 -8.19 10.15 9.73
CA VAL A 143 -8.87 9.77 10.98
C VAL A 143 -9.35 8.32 10.96
N VAL A 144 -9.59 7.78 9.76
CA VAL A 144 -9.95 6.40 9.51
C VAL A 144 -9.14 5.92 8.33
N VAL A 145 -8.53 4.75 8.47
CA VAL A 145 -7.88 3.99 7.40
C VAL A 145 -8.50 2.60 7.35
N LEU A 146 -8.71 2.11 6.13
CA LEU A 146 -9.24 0.77 5.87
C LEU A 146 -8.27 0.05 4.93
N GLU A 147 -8.00 -1.20 5.27
CA GLU A 147 -7.17 -2.13 4.53
C GLU A 147 -7.93 -3.45 4.38
N VAL A 148 -7.97 -3.99 3.17
CA VAL A 148 -8.67 -5.23 2.86
C VAL A 148 -7.67 -6.38 2.82
N GLY A 149 -7.69 -7.21 3.85
CA GLY A 149 -7.02 -8.50 3.87
C GLY A 149 -7.91 -9.59 3.27
N ILE A 150 -7.36 -10.39 2.35
CA ILE A 150 -8.02 -11.58 1.81
C ILE A 150 -7.13 -12.77 2.13
N SER A 151 -7.71 -13.79 2.76
CA SER A 151 -6.99 -15.00 3.10
C SER A 151 -7.94 -16.16 3.35
N GLU A 152 -7.46 -17.37 3.10
CA GLU A 152 -8.18 -18.60 3.45
C GLU A 152 -8.20 -18.85 4.96
N THR A 153 -7.24 -18.29 5.71
CA THR A 153 -7.13 -18.51 7.16
C THR A 153 -7.11 -17.20 7.94
N THR A 154 -7.76 -17.22 9.11
CA THR A 154 -7.77 -16.08 10.04
C THR A 154 -6.38 -15.78 10.59
N THR A 155 -5.56 -16.80 10.84
CA THR A 155 -4.17 -16.62 11.29
C THR A 155 -3.37 -15.77 10.30
N LYS A 156 -3.44 -16.09 9.00
CA LYS A 156 -2.74 -15.32 7.97
C LYS A 156 -3.29 -13.89 7.86
N LEU A 157 -4.60 -13.68 8.02
CA LEU A 157 -5.17 -12.32 8.10
C LEU A 157 -4.58 -11.51 9.26
N TYR A 158 -4.46 -12.11 10.44
CA TYR A 158 -3.87 -11.42 11.60
C TYR A 158 -2.39 -11.10 11.39
N ASP A 159 -1.63 -12.03 10.81
CA ASP A 159 -0.22 -11.83 10.53
C ASP A 159 -0.01 -10.73 9.48
N ASP A 160 -0.81 -10.72 8.42
CA ASP A 160 -0.76 -9.68 7.39
C ASP A 160 -1.17 -8.31 7.95
N ALA A 161 -2.23 -8.24 8.76
CA ALA A 161 -2.64 -7.01 9.44
C ALA A 161 -1.56 -6.49 10.40
N LYS A 162 -0.90 -7.40 11.14
CA LYS A 162 0.20 -7.04 12.05
C LYS A 162 1.41 -6.53 11.26
N ARG A 163 1.75 -7.17 10.14
CA ARG A 163 2.83 -6.74 9.24
C ARG A 163 2.55 -5.38 8.64
N TRP A 164 1.31 -5.13 8.23
CA TRP A 164 0.90 -3.83 7.69
C TRP A 164 1.01 -2.71 8.73
N LEU A 165 0.52 -2.95 9.96
CA LEU A 165 0.52 -1.95 11.04
C LEU A 165 1.90 -1.69 11.65
N LYS A 166 2.71 -2.74 11.84
CA LYS A 166 3.95 -2.68 12.63
C LYS A 166 5.22 -2.81 11.80
N GLY A 167 5.09 -3.05 10.50
CA GLY A 167 6.20 -3.47 9.66
C GLY A 167 6.53 -4.95 9.87
N SER A 168 7.52 -5.42 9.12
CA SER A 168 8.00 -6.81 9.23
C SER A 168 9.17 -6.85 10.20
N ASN A 169 9.02 -7.56 11.32
CA ASN A 169 10.18 -8.06 12.06
C ASN A 169 10.72 -9.25 11.25
N ARG A 170 11.89 -9.09 10.64
CA ARG A 170 12.65 -10.27 10.20
C ARG A 170 13.19 -11.00 11.42
#